data_AF-A0A946HIG2-F1
#
_entry.id   AF-A0A946HIG2-F1
#
_cell.length_a   1.000
_cell.length_b   1.000
_cell.length_c   1.000
_cell.angle_alpha   90.00
_cell.angle_beta   90.00
_cell.angle_gamma   90.00
#
_symmetry.space_group_name_H-M   'P 1'
#
loop_
_entity.id
_entity.type
_entity.pdbx_description
1 polymer ?
#
loop_
_entity_poly.entity_id
_entity_poly.type
_entity_poly.pdbx_seq_one_letter_code
_entity_poly.pdbx_strand_id
1 'polypeptide(L)'
;MAEIQLRNLSKRWGTFVGVDNFDLTIADKEFLVLLGPSGCGKTTTMRMIAGLEDATEGDILIDGKVVNDLQPKDRDVAMVFQSYALYPNMNVYENIRFPLKVRGVDPKTH
;
A
#
# COMPACT_ATOMS: atom_id res chain seq x y z
N MET A 1 5.67 3.27 -14.40
CA MET A 1 5.00 2.94 -13.13
C MET A 1 3.65 3.66 -13.20
N ALA A 2 2.91 3.79 -12.11
CA ALA A 2 1.64 4.51 -12.10
C ALA A 2 1.78 5.79 -11.26
N GLU A 3 1.10 6.85 -11.68
CA GLU A 3 0.86 8.02 -10.82
C GLU A 3 -0.08 7.61 -9.68
N ILE A 4 0.17 8.11 -8.47
CA ILE A 4 -0.73 7.93 -7.31
C ILE A 4 -1.29 9.28 -6.90
N GLN A 5 -2.60 9.37 -6.71
CA GLN A 5 -3.25 10.56 -6.16
C GLN A 5 -4.06 10.20 -4.92
N LEU A 6 -3.87 10.96 -3.86
CA LEU A 6 -4.70 10.94 -2.66
C LEU A 6 -5.50 12.24 -2.67
N ARG A 7 -6.83 12.15 -2.61
CA ARG A 7 -7.72 13.30 -2.66
C ARG A 7 -8.59 13.35 -1.41
N ASN A 8 -8.42 14.39 -0.59
CA ASN A 8 -9.11 14.58 0.68
C ASN A 8 -9.05 13.34 1.59
N LEU A 9 -7.94 12.59 1.54
CA LEU A 9 -7.87 11.27 2.16
C LEU A 9 -7.93 11.39 3.68
N SER A 10 -8.88 10.70 4.30
CA SER A 10 -9.06 10.73 5.75
C SER A 10 -9.23 9.33 6.34
N LYS A 11 -8.68 9.14 7.53
CA LYS A 11 -8.88 7.95 8.36
C LYS A 11 -9.26 8.32 9.77
N ARG A 12 -10.44 7.85 10.20
CA ARG A 12 -10.98 8.02 11.54
C ARG A 12 -11.31 6.67 12.16
N TRP A 13 -11.10 6.56 13.47
CA TRP A 13 -11.58 5.44 14.30
C TRP A 13 -12.42 6.03 15.44
N GLY A 14 -13.74 6.05 15.24
CA GLY A 14 -14.63 6.82 16.12
C GLY A 14 -14.25 8.30 16.08
N THR A 15 -13.90 8.87 17.23
CA THR A 15 -13.49 10.27 17.36
C THR A 15 -11.99 10.51 17.11
N PHE A 16 -11.18 9.45 17.06
CA PHE A 16 -9.74 9.58 16.84
C PHE A 16 -9.43 9.74 15.34
N VAL A 17 -8.61 10.72 15.00
CA VAL A 17 -8.25 11.06 13.62
C VAL A 17 -6.80 10.68 13.36
N GLY A 18 -6.58 9.70 12.49
CA GLY A 18 -5.24 9.23 12.13
C GLY A 18 -4.64 9.94 10.92
N VAL A 19 -5.50 10.28 9.96
CA VAL A 19 -5.17 11.06 8.77
C VAL A 19 -6.36 11.99 8.53
N ASP A 20 -6.10 13.28 8.33
CA ASP A 20 -7.14 14.30 8.21
C ASP A 20 -6.94 15.08 6.92
N ASN A 21 -7.87 14.93 5.99
CA ASN A 21 -7.94 15.68 4.73
C ASN A 21 -6.58 15.81 4.01
N PHE A 22 -5.96 14.67 3.70
CA PHE A 22 -4.62 14.64 3.12
C PHE A 22 -4.65 14.55 1.60
N ASP A 23 -4.10 15.57 0.94
CA ASP A 23 -3.91 15.62 -0.51
C ASP A 23 -2.45 15.42 -0.88
N LEU A 24 -2.20 14.50 -1.81
CA LEU A 24 -0.86 14.21 -2.32
C LEU A 24 -0.96 13.66 -3.74
N THR A 25 -0.11 14.15 -4.63
CA THR A 25 0.13 13.53 -5.94
C THR A 25 1.57 13.06 -6.00
N ILE A 26 1.76 11.79 -6.35
CA ILE A 26 3.06 11.15 -6.57
C ILE A 26 3.16 10.86 -8.05
N ALA A 27 4.05 11.55 -8.75
CA ALA A 27 4.22 11.41 -10.19
C ALA A 27 4.77 10.03 -10.58
N ASP A 28 4.58 9.63 -11.84
CA ASP A 28 5.17 8.39 -12.36
C ASP A 28 6.68 8.36 -12.11
N LYS A 29 7.16 7.28 -11.47
CA LYS A 29 8.57 7.04 -11.09
C LYS A 29 9.15 8.05 -10.11
N GLU A 30 8.33 8.83 -9.42
CA GLU A 30 8.79 9.69 -8.34
C GLU A 30 9.24 8.87 -7.13
N PHE A 31 10.33 9.30 -6.51
CA PHE A 31 10.79 8.75 -5.24
C PHE A 31 10.40 9.69 -4.11
N LEU A 32 9.35 9.32 -3.37
CA LEU A 32 8.81 10.12 -2.28
C LEU A 32 9.13 9.51 -0.91
N VAL A 33 9.41 10.36 0.08
CA VAL A 33 9.62 9.98 1.48
C VAL A 33 8.57 10.66 2.36
N LEU A 34 7.81 9.86 3.12
CA LEU A 34 6.92 10.37 4.18
C LEU A 34 7.71 10.47 5.49
N LEU A 35 8.00 11.70 5.95
CA LEU A 35 8.74 11.97 7.18
C LEU A 35 7.84 12.63 8.24
N GLY A 36 7.98 12.20 9.50
CA GLY A 36 7.29 12.81 10.63
C GLY A 36 7.41 11.99 11.93
N PRO A 37 6.96 12.51 13.08
CA PRO A 37 7.04 11.83 14.38
C PRO A 37 6.33 10.47 14.43
N SER A 38 6.64 9.63 15.41
CA SER A 38 5.86 8.41 15.68
C SER A 38 4.39 8.75 15.92
N GLY A 39 3.48 7.99 15.30
CA GLY A 39 2.04 8.21 15.42
C GLY A 39 1.43 9.26 14.47
N CYS A 40 2.21 9.94 13.63
CA CYS A 40 1.69 10.97 12.72
C CYS A 40 0.97 10.46 11.45
N GLY A 41 0.57 9.18 11.40
CA GLY A 41 -0.21 8.64 10.28
C GLY A 41 0.55 8.06 9.08
N LYS A 42 1.90 8.08 9.05
CA LYS A 42 2.69 7.56 7.90
C LYS A 42 2.30 6.14 7.46
N THR A 43 2.42 5.19 8.39
CA THR A 43 2.11 3.78 8.14
C THR A 43 0.64 3.60 7.80
N THR A 44 -0.25 4.40 8.41
CA THR A 44 -1.69 4.41 8.11
C THR A 44 -1.94 4.82 6.66
N THR A 45 -1.34 5.91 6.19
CA THR A 45 -1.43 6.35 4.78
C THR A 45 -0.91 5.29 3.83
N MET A 46 0.27 4.70 4.11
CA MET A 46 0.83 3.63 3.27
C MET A 46 -0.08 2.39 3.20
N ARG A 47 -0.68 2.00 4.33
CA ARG A 47 -1.62 0.86 4.38
C ARG A 47 -2.90 1.15 3.60
N MET A 48 -3.40 2.39 3.63
CA MET A 48 -4.56 2.78 2.83
C MET A 48 -4.28 2.69 1.34
N ILE A 49 -3.11 3.17 0.87
CA ILE A 49 -2.68 3.03 -0.54
C ILE A 49 -2.64 1.56 -0.93
N ALA A 50 -2.02 0.71 -0.11
CA ALA A 50 -1.91 -0.73 -0.35
C ALA A 50 -3.23 -1.51 -0.19
N GLY A 51 -4.31 -0.89 0.27
CA GLY A 51 -5.61 -1.54 0.52
C GLY A 51 -5.66 -2.40 1.79
N LEU A 52 -4.70 -2.24 2.69
CA LEU A 52 -4.61 -2.97 3.96
C LEU A 52 -5.29 -2.24 5.13
N GLU A 53 -5.89 -1.10 4.83
CA GLU A 53 -6.70 -0.27 5.71
C GLU A 53 -7.67 0.52 4.83
N ASP A 54 -8.96 0.57 5.18
CA ASP A 54 -9.93 1.34 4.40
C ASP A 54 -9.86 2.82 4.77
N ALA A 55 -9.95 3.70 3.77
CA ALA A 55 -10.16 5.12 4.02
C ALA A 55 -11.56 5.34 4.61
N THR A 56 -11.68 6.29 5.54
CA THR A 56 -13.00 6.72 6.02
C THR A 56 -13.67 7.64 5.00
N GLU A 57 -12.88 8.54 4.40
CA GLU A 57 -13.32 9.50 3.38
C GLU A 57 -12.19 9.74 2.37
N GLY A 58 -12.55 10.28 1.21
CA GLY A 58 -11.62 10.62 0.14
C GLY A 58 -11.29 9.45 -0.80
N ASP A 59 -10.55 9.78 -1.86
CA ASP A 59 -10.25 8.85 -2.94
C ASP A 59 -8.75 8.54 -3.03
N ILE A 60 -8.44 7.30 -3.37
CA ILE A 60 -7.11 6.85 -3.75
C ILE A 60 -7.17 6.48 -5.22
N LEU A 61 -6.36 7.15 -6.04
CA LEU A 61 -6.27 6.88 -7.46
C LEU A 61 -4.89 6.30 -7.79
N ILE A 62 -4.88 5.27 -8.63
CA ILE A 62 -3.67 4.70 -9.23
C ILE A 62 -3.88 4.75 -10.74
N ASP A 63 -3.03 5.50 -11.45
CA ASP A 63 -3.15 5.75 -12.90
C ASP A 63 -4.55 6.23 -13.32
N GLY A 64 -5.07 7.22 -12.57
CA GLY A 64 -6.38 7.82 -12.79
C GLY A 64 -7.59 6.96 -12.41
N LYS A 65 -7.40 5.71 -11.96
CA LYS A 65 -8.50 4.83 -11.51
C LYS A 65 -8.67 4.89 -10.01
N VAL A 66 -9.90 5.11 -9.54
CA VAL A 66 -10.24 5.01 -8.11
C VAL A 66 -10.12 3.55 -7.66
N VAL A 67 -9.36 3.28 -6.61
CA VAL A 67 -9.04 1.91 -6.15
C VAL A 67 -9.58 1.58 -4.75
N ASN A 68 -10.38 2.46 -4.14
CA ASN A 68 -10.85 2.32 -2.75
C ASN A 68 -11.46 0.93 -2.46
N ASP A 69 -12.27 0.40 -3.37
CA ASP A 69 -12.97 -0.89 -3.19
C ASP A 69 -12.20 -2.10 -3.73
N LEU A 70 -11.00 -1.90 -4.29
CA LEU A 70 -10.17 -3.00 -4.79
C LEU A 70 -9.45 -3.70 -3.62
N GLN A 71 -9.43 -5.03 -3.67
CA GLN A 71 -8.60 -5.82 -2.75
C GLN A 71 -7.12 -5.50 -2.96
N PRO A 72 -6.26 -5.62 -1.92
CA PRO A 72 -4.82 -5.33 -2.01
C PRO A 72 -4.12 -5.93 -3.24
N LYS A 73 -4.42 -7.20 -3.54
CA LYS A 73 -3.81 -7.93 -4.66
C LYS A 73 -4.16 -7.35 -6.04
N ASP A 74 -5.29 -6.64 -6.14
CA ASP A 74 -5.83 -6.10 -7.39
C ASP A 74 -5.39 -4.65 -7.62
N ARG A 75 -4.65 -4.05 -6.68
CA ARG A 75 -4.10 -2.68 -6.78
C ARG A 75 -2.73 -2.61 -7.47
N ASP A 76 -2.11 -3.75 -7.75
CA ASP A 76 -0.75 -3.86 -8.32
C ASP A 76 0.31 -3.06 -7.53
N VAL A 77 0.20 -3.08 -6.19
CA VAL A 77 1.14 -2.44 -5.25
C VAL A 77 1.92 -3.50 -4.48
N ALA A 78 3.23 -3.28 -4.32
CA ALA A 78 4.07 -4.05 -3.42
C ALA A 78 4.36 -3.27 -2.14
N MET A 79 4.22 -3.90 -0.98
CA MET A 79 4.50 -3.30 0.32
C MET A 79 5.48 -4.15 1.13
N VAL A 80 6.48 -3.49 1.72
CA VAL A 80 7.37 -4.07 2.73
C VAL A 80 6.94 -3.55 4.10
N PHE A 81 6.65 -4.46 5.02
CA PHE A 81 6.12 -4.14 6.34
C PHE A 81 7.22 -3.72 7.32
N GLN A 82 6.86 -2.85 8.27
CA GLN A 82 7.74 -2.44 9.37
C GLN A 82 8.17 -3.60 10.26
N SER A 83 7.26 -4.54 10.53
CA SER A 83 7.56 -5.83 11.15
C SER A 83 7.55 -6.88 10.04
N TYR A 84 8.66 -7.60 9.86
CA TYR A 84 8.82 -8.51 8.74
C TYR A 84 7.76 -9.61 8.74
N ALA A 85 6.94 -9.64 7.70
CA ALA A 85 5.89 -10.62 7.48
C ALA A 85 6.42 -11.81 6.65
N LEU A 86 7.52 -12.42 7.10
CA LEU A 86 8.10 -13.59 6.45
C LEU A 86 7.31 -14.85 6.81
N TYR A 87 7.28 -15.81 5.89
CA TYR A 87 6.77 -17.15 6.15
C TYR A 87 7.83 -17.93 6.96
N PRO A 88 7.58 -18.21 8.25
CA PRO A 88 8.61 -18.75 9.16
C PRO A 88 8.97 -20.20 8.83
N ASN A 89 8.09 -20.90 8.12
CA ASN A 89 8.29 -22.27 7.64
C ASN A 89 8.94 -22.34 6.26
N MET A 90 9.39 -21.21 5.70
CA MET A 90 10.05 -21.12 4.40
C MET A 90 11.48 -20.58 4.55
N ASN A 91 12.40 -21.07 3.72
CA ASN A 91 13.74 -20.48 3.63
C ASN A 91 13.69 -19.15 2.85
N VAL A 92 14.83 -18.47 2.72
CA VAL A 92 14.93 -17.18 2.01
C VAL A 92 14.47 -17.28 0.56
N TYR A 93 14.93 -18.31 -0.17
CA TYR A 93 14.57 -18.52 -1.57
C TYR A 93 13.05 -18.71 -1.71
N GLU A 94 12.44 -19.55 -0.88
CA GLU A 94 11.00 -19.81 -0.90
C GLU A 94 10.19 -18.56 -0.54
N ASN A 95 10.63 -17.73 0.41
CA ASN A 95 9.96 -16.45 0.72
C ASN A 95 9.93 -15.50 -0.49
N ILE A 96 11.04 -15.38 -1.22
CA ILE A 96 11.15 -14.49 -2.40
C ILE A 96 10.36 -15.07 -3.58
N ARG A 97 10.43 -16.39 -3.79
CA ARG A 97 9.78 -17.11 -4.88
C ARG A 97 8.26 -17.21 -4.73
N PHE A 98 7.76 -17.29 -3.49
CA PHE A 98 6.37 -17.62 -3.21
C PHE A 98 5.34 -16.73 -3.94
N PRO A 99 5.46 -15.39 -3.94
CA PRO A 99 4.53 -14.53 -4.68
C PRO A 99 4.51 -14.81 -6.20
N LEU A 100 5.67 -15.15 -6.80
CA LEU A 100 5.77 -15.48 -8.22
C LEU A 100 5.07 -16.81 -8.54
N LYS A 101 5.24 -17.80 -7.66
CA LYS A 101 4.53 -19.08 -7.73
C LYS A 101 3.01 -18.89 -7.63
N VAL A 102 2.53 -18.06 -6.71
CA VAL A 102 1.09 -17.74 -6.54
C VAL A 102 0.52 -17.04 -7.79
N ARG A 103 1.32 -16.20 -8.45
CA ARG A 103 0.96 -15.56 -9.72
C ARG A 103 1.01 -16.49 -10.93
N GLY A 104 1.44 -17.74 -10.78
CA GLY A 104 1.52 -18.71 -11.86
C GLY A 104 2.64 -18.42 -12.88
N VAL A 105 3.71 -17.74 -12.47
CA VAL A 105 4.91 -17.56 -13.33
C VAL A 105 5.53 -18.94 -13.64
N ASP A 106 6.18 -19.10 -14.80
CA ASP A 106 6.77 -20.38 -15.23
C ASP A 106 7.71 -20.97 -14.14
N PRO A 107 7.52 -22.23 -13.71
CA PRO A 107 8.40 -22.96 -12.79
C PRO A 107 9.89 -22.92 -13.08
N LYS A 108 10.29 -22.70 -14.33
CA LYS A 108 11.71 -22.57 -14.71
C LYS A 108 12.28 -21.17 -14.44
N THR A 109 11.41 -20.18 -14.23
CA THR A 109 11.80 -18.76 -14.17
C THR A 109 11.29 -18.03 -12.93
N HIS A 110 10.57 -18.72 -12.03
CA HIS A 110 10.04 -18.13 -10.80
C HIS A 110 10.87 -18.46 -9.57
#